data_AF-A0A416Z7G1-F1
#
_entry.id   AF-A0A416Z7G1-F1
#
_cell.length_a   1.000
_cell.length_b   1.000
_cell.length_c   1.000
_cell.angle_alpha   90.00
_cell.angle_beta   90.00
_cell.angle_gamma   90.00
#
_symmetry.space_group_name_H-M   'P 1'
#
loop_
_entity.id
_entity.type
_entity.pdbx_description
1 polymer ?
#
loop_
_entity_poly.entity_id
_entity_poly.type
_entity_poly.pdbx_seq_one_letter_code
_entity_poly.pdbx_strand_id
1 'polypeptide(L)'
;MNWNIWKTTVKERAIIGDTMLGVFADLERAEVLLETVLDEHFLDREQKPIAASDADWTRSMLHIVNGIIRDSIVTFYLTIGDDEEPRAAHYIEAAETAKLARQCEIAYYNAQKKHPGAMGKIADMDDADAIAAIKLLDAATANKEASV
;
A
#
# COMPACT_ATOMS: atom_id res chain seq x y z
N MET A 1 -13.80 -17.19 23.32
CA MET A 1 -12.67 -16.40 22.77
C MET A 1 -11.39 -16.94 23.41
N ASN A 2 -10.46 -17.49 22.63
CA ASN A 2 -9.20 -18.02 23.14
C ASN A 2 -8.13 -16.93 23.06
N TRP A 3 -7.72 -16.40 24.21
CA TRP A 3 -6.69 -15.38 24.29
C TRP A 3 -5.33 -16.05 24.39
N ASN A 4 -4.51 -15.98 23.33
CA ASN A 4 -3.17 -16.58 23.27
C ASN A 4 -2.12 -15.81 24.09
N ILE A 5 -2.52 -15.12 25.17
CA ILE A 5 -1.63 -14.27 25.97
C ILE A 5 -0.45 -15.05 26.56
N TRP A 6 -0.64 -16.34 26.83
CA TRP A 6 0.38 -17.27 27.31
C TRP A 6 1.47 -17.61 26.28
N LYS A 7 1.25 -17.32 24.98
CA LYS A 7 2.24 -17.54 23.90
C LYS A 7 3.18 -16.37 23.67
N THR A 8 3.03 -15.27 24.41
CA THR A 8 3.81 -14.05 24.20
C THR A 8 4.45 -13.58 25.50
N THR A 9 5.64 -13.01 25.39
CA THR A 9 6.30 -12.26 26.44
C THR A 9 5.72 -10.86 26.56
N VAL A 10 6.02 -10.16 27.66
CA VAL A 10 5.63 -8.74 27.84
C VAL A 10 6.21 -7.87 26.71
N LYS A 11 7.47 -8.12 26.32
CA LYS A 11 8.15 -7.36 25.25
C LYS A 11 7.49 -7.56 23.90
N GLU A 12 7.12 -8.79 23.55
CA GLU A 12 6.43 -9.08 22.28
C GLU A 12 5.05 -8.43 22.25
N ARG A 13 4.31 -8.44 23.36
CA ARG A 13 3.02 -7.74 23.42
C ARG A 13 3.13 -6.23 23.27
N ALA A 14 4.19 -5.61 23.80
CA ALA A 14 4.44 -4.19 23.59
C ALA A 14 4.68 -3.89 22.09
N ILE A 15 5.53 -4.68 21.43
CA ILE A 15 5.78 -4.53 19.98
C ILE A 15 4.49 -4.72 19.18
N ILE A 16 3.72 -5.77 19.46
CA ILE A 16 2.43 -6.02 18.79
C ILE A 16 1.48 -4.85 19.03
N GLY A 17 1.38 -4.37 20.28
CA GLY A 17 0.55 -3.22 20.64
C GLY A 17 0.92 -1.98 19.86
N ASP A 18 2.20 -1.58 19.89
CA ASP A 18 2.70 -0.39 19.20
C ASP A 18 2.49 -0.48 17.68
N THR A 19 2.69 -1.68 17.11
CA THR A 19 2.54 -1.90 15.66
C THR A 19 1.07 -1.87 15.24
N MET A 20 0.17 -2.43 16.05
CA MET A 20 -1.24 -2.56 15.71
C MET A 20 -2.10 -1.37 16.16
N LEU A 21 -1.56 -0.48 17.00
CA LEU A 21 -2.31 0.63 17.60
C LEU A 21 -3.04 1.50 16.56
N GLY A 22 -2.36 1.82 15.45
CA GLY A 22 -2.95 2.63 14.37
C GLY A 22 -4.14 1.92 13.72
N VAL A 23 -4.00 0.62 13.40
CA VAL A 23 -5.06 -0.19 12.81
C VAL A 23 -6.28 -0.24 13.74
N PHE A 24 -6.07 -0.44 15.04
CA PHE A 24 -7.17 -0.48 16.01
C PHE A 24 -7.83 0.88 16.21
N ALA A 25 -7.07 1.97 16.27
CA ALA A 25 -7.64 3.32 16.39
C ALA A 25 -8.55 3.67 15.18
N ASP A 26 -8.18 3.21 13.98
CA ASP A 26 -9.00 3.36 12.79
C ASP A 26 -10.28 2.50 12.87
N LEU A 27 -10.16 1.25 13.34
CA LEU A 27 -11.33 0.38 13.54
C LEU A 27 -12.29 0.92 14.61
N GLU A 28 -11.78 1.46 15.72
CA GLU A 28 -12.59 2.14 16.75
C GLU A 28 -13.32 3.35 16.16
N ARG A 29 -12.67 4.12 15.28
CA ARG A 29 -13.33 5.22 14.56
C ARG A 29 -14.43 4.70 13.63
N ALA A 30 -14.19 3.61 12.91
CA ALA A 30 -15.18 3.00 12.03
C ALA A 30 -16.39 2.47 12.82
N GLU A 31 -16.15 1.88 13.99
CA GLU A 31 -17.21 1.45 14.92
C GLU A 31 -18.08 2.64 15.34
N VAL A 32 -17.48 3.73 15.84
CA VAL A 32 -18.23 4.92 16.27
C VAL A 32 -19.08 5.50 15.13
N LEU A 33 -18.53 5.56 13.92
CA LEU A 33 -19.27 6.03 12.75
C LEU A 33 -20.42 5.10 12.38
N LEU A 34 -20.21 3.78 12.48
CA LEU A 34 -21.25 2.79 12.22
C LEU A 34 -22.37 2.89 13.26
N GLU A 35 -22.03 2.95 14.54
CA GLU A 35 -23.01 3.11 15.63
C GLU A 35 -23.81 4.41 15.47
N THR A 36 -23.17 5.50 15.06
CA THR A 36 -23.88 6.77 14.76
C THR A 36 -24.94 6.57 13.68
N VAL A 37 -24.62 5.87 12.59
CA VAL A 37 -25.60 5.57 11.52
C VAL A 37 -26.72 4.68 12.02
N LEU A 38 -26.41 3.67 12.85
CA LEU A 38 -27.40 2.77 13.43
C LEU A 38 -28.36 3.51 14.37
N ASP A 39 -27.82 4.35 15.25
CA ASP A 39 -28.60 5.12 16.22
C ASP A 39 -29.49 6.18 15.54
N GLU A 40 -29.00 6.86 14.51
CA GLU A 40 -29.74 7.94 13.85
C GLU A 40 -30.87 7.43 12.94
N HIS A 41 -30.69 6.28 12.29
CA HIS A 41 -31.62 5.82 11.25
C HIS A 41 -32.28 4.47 11.51
N PHE A 42 -31.75 3.65 12.42
CA PHE A 42 -32.19 2.26 12.60
C PHE A 42 -32.56 1.90 14.05
N LEU A 43 -32.56 2.86 14.98
CA LEU A 43 -32.86 2.63 16.40
C LEU A 43 -34.34 2.25 16.67
N ASP A 44 -35.27 2.87 15.95
CA ASP A 44 -36.71 2.68 16.17
C ASP A 44 -37.18 1.32 15.64
N ARG A 45 -38.04 0.62 16.40
CA ARG A 45 -38.63 -0.65 15.92
C ARG A 45 -39.50 -0.45 14.66
N GLU A 46 -40.25 0.65 14.61
CA GLU A 46 -41.00 1.05 13.43
C GLU A 46 -40.16 2.03 12.61
N GLN A 47 -39.74 1.57 11.43
CA GLN A 47 -38.82 2.32 10.58
C GLN A 47 -39.56 3.45 9.87
N LYS A 48 -39.07 4.67 10.05
CA LYS A 48 -39.58 5.84 9.33
C LYS A 48 -39.05 5.82 7.90
N PRO A 49 -39.80 6.38 6.92
CA PRO A 49 -39.25 6.63 5.59
C PRO A 49 -37.99 7.48 5.68
N ILE A 50 -36.90 7.03 5.07
CA ILE A 50 -35.64 7.77 5.03
C ILE A 50 -35.76 8.90 4.00
N ALA A 51 -35.49 10.14 4.41
CA ALA A 51 -35.48 11.27 3.48
C ALA A 51 -34.28 11.16 2.51
N ALA A 52 -34.38 11.76 1.32
CA ALA A 52 -33.32 11.68 0.32
C ALA A 52 -31.96 12.20 0.84
N SER A 53 -31.97 13.30 1.61
CA SER A 53 -30.77 13.84 2.26
C SER A 53 -30.13 12.86 3.24
N ASP A 54 -30.96 12.16 4.00
CA ASP A 54 -30.54 11.23 5.04
C ASP A 54 -30.01 9.94 4.42
N ALA A 55 -30.59 9.52 3.29
CA ALA A 55 -30.09 8.41 2.50
C ALA A 55 -28.70 8.69 1.89
N ASP A 56 -28.49 9.89 1.35
CA ASP A 56 -27.18 10.30 0.80
C ASP A 56 -26.10 10.40 1.88
N TRP A 57 -26.46 10.95 3.05
CA TRP A 57 -25.58 11.00 4.20
C TRP A 57 -25.24 9.60 4.72
N THR A 58 -26.25 8.74 4.93
CA THR A 58 -26.07 7.34 5.36
C THR A 58 -25.16 6.59 4.42
N ARG A 59 -25.40 6.70 3.11
CA ARG A 59 -24.56 6.09 2.08
C ARG A 59 -23.11 6.55 2.22
N SER A 60 -22.89 7.85 2.41
CA SER A 60 -21.54 8.42 2.52
C SER A 60 -20.80 7.90 3.76
N MET A 61 -21.48 7.85 4.91
CA MET A 61 -20.91 7.30 6.14
C MET A 61 -20.57 5.81 6.01
N LEU A 62 -21.47 5.01 5.43
CA LEU A 62 -21.20 3.58 5.19
C LEU A 62 -20.02 3.36 4.24
N HIS A 63 -19.84 4.22 3.22
CA HIS A 63 -18.66 4.16 2.35
C HIS A 63 -17.37 4.49 3.10
N ILE A 64 -17.39 5.48 4.00
CA ILE A 64 -16.23 5.83 4.83
C ILE A 64 -15.88 4.67 5.78
N VAL A 65 -16.86 4.12 6.49
CA VAL A 65 -16.68 2.97 7.40
C VAL A 65 -16.08 1.79 6.64
N ASN A 66 -16.65 1.44 5.49
CA ASN A 66 -16.13 0.35 4.67
C ASN A 66 -14.71 0.65 4.14
N GLY A 67 -14.40 1.90 3.79
CA GLY A 67 -13.05 2.32 3.41
C GLY A 67 -12.04 2.09 4.54
N ILE A 68 -12.35 2.58 5.74
CA ILE A 68 -11.50 2.41 6.93
C ILE A 68 -11.27 0.92 7.21
N ILE A 69 -12.34 0.11 7.28
CA ILE A 69 -12.22 -1.34 7.54
C ILE A 69 -11.32 -2.01 6.49
N ARG A 70 -11.52 -1.67 5.21
CA ARG A 70 -10.74 -2.24 4.11
C ARG A 70 -9.25 -1.90 4.24
N ASP A 71 -8.92 -0.65 4.56
CA ASP A 71 -7.54 -0.18 4.71
C ASP A 71 -6.89 -0.80 5.96
N SER A 72 -7.62 -0.88 7.07
CA SER A 72 -7.17 -1.55 8.31
C SER A 72 -6.84 -3.03 8.09
N ILE A 73 -7.69 -3.75 7.34
CA ILE A 73 -7.44 -5.16 6.98
C ILE A 73 -6.15 -5.28 6.17
N VAL A 74 -6.01 -4.50 5.09
CA VAL A 74 -4.81 -4.54 4.24
C VAL A 74 -3.56 -4.19 5.03
N THR A 75 -3.63 -3.14 5.86
CA THR A 75 -2.52 -2.71 6.70
C THR A 75 -2.08 -3.81 7.66
N PHE A 76 -3.02 -4.55 8.26
CA PHE A 76 -2.69 -5.70 9.11
C PHE A 76 -1.89 -6.77 8.35
N TYR A 77 -2.38 -7.21 7.19
CA TYR A 77 -1.70 -8.24 6.38
C TYR A 77 -0.31 -7.79 5.94
N LEU A 78 -0.18 -6.55 5.46
CA LEU A 78 1.13 -5.97 5.10
C LEU A 78 2.08 -5.88 6.31
N THR A 79 1.55 -5.56 7.49
CA THR A 79 2.33 -5.44 8.73
C THR A 79 2.92 -6.77 9.17
N ILE A 80 2.16 -7.86 9.03
CA ILE A 80 2.64 -9.21 9.39
C ILE A 80 3.40 -9.89 8.25
N GLY A 81 3.47 -9.26 7.07
CA GLY A 81 4.13 -9.81 5.88
C GLY A 81 3.39 -11.00 5.28
N ASP A 82 2.06 -11.00 5.37
CA ASP A 82 1.18 -12.05 4.86
C ASP A 82 0.45 -11.55 3.60
N ASP A 83 0.39 -12.40 2.58
CA ASP A 83 -0.20 -12.12 1.26
C ASP A 83 -1.49 -12.93 0.99
N GLU A 84 -2.02 -13.63 1.99
CA GLU A 84 -3.29 -14.36 1.89
C GLU A 84 -4.48 -13.45 1.55
N GLU A 85 -4.38 -12.15 1.87
CA GLU A 85 -5.35 -11.14 1.47
C GLU A 85 -5.00 -10.59 0.07
N PRO A 86 -5.88 -10.75 -0.95
CA PRO A 86 -5.55 -10.43 -2.34
C PRO A 86 -5.14 -8.98 -2.62
N ARG A 87 -5.69 -8.01 -1.89
CA ARG A 87 -5.32 -6.60 -2.00
C ARG A 87 -3.95 -6.36 -1.38
N ALA A 88 -3.62 -6.99 -0.26
CA ALA A 88 -2.27 -6.90 0.31
C ALA A 88 -1.22 -7.45 -0.69
N ALA A 89 -1.49 -8.59 -1.33
CA ALA A 89 -0.65 -9.13 -2.39
C ALA A 89 -0.47 -8.13 -3.56
N HIS A 90 -1.57 -7.49 -4.00
CA HIS A 90 -1.51 -6.48 -5.06
C HIS A 90 -0.68 -5.24 -4.66
N TYR A 91 -0.75 -4.80 -3.41
CA TYR A 91 0.08 -3.68 -2.91
C TYR A 91 1.57 -4.03 -2.93
N ILE A 92 1.93 -5.27 -2.60
CA ILE A 92 3.32 -5.74 -2.65
C ILE A 92 3.82 -5.69 -4.10
N GLU A 93 3.06 -6.27 -5.04
CA GLU A 93 3.40 -6.25 -6.47
C GLU A 93 3.53 -4.82 -7.02
N ALA A 94 2.60 -3.93 -6.66
CA ALA A 94 2.64 -2.53 -7.06
C ALA A 94 3.87 -1.80 -6.48
N ALA A 95 4.23 -2.08 -5.22
CA ALA A 95 5.40 -1.51 -4.58
C ALA A 95 6.71 -1.98 -5.24
N GLU A 96 6.80 -3.25 -5.63
CA GLU A 96 7.92 -3.79 -6.39
C GLU A 96 8.05 -3.15 -7.77
N THR A 97 6.92 -3.00 -8.47
CA THR A 97 6.85 -2.32 -9.78
C THR A 97 7.30 -0.86 -9.65
N ALA A 98 6.79 -0.11 -8.67
CA ALA A 98 7.17 1.27 -8.43
C ALA A 98 8.67 1.42 -8.06
N LYS A 99 9.21 0.46 -7.30
CA LYS A 99 10.64 0.43 -6.98
C LYS A 99 11.48 0.20 -8.23
N LEU A 100 11.09 -0.72 -9.11
CA LEU A 100 11.80 -1.01 -10.35
C LEU A 100 11.78 0.20 -11.29
N ALA A 101 10.61 0.80 -11.50
CA ALA A 101 10.46 2.01 -12.32
C ALA A 101 11.35 3.15 -11.79
N ARG A 102 11.34 3.39 -10.47
CA ARG A 102 12.22 4.39 -9.86
C ARG A 102 13.70 4.10 -10.09
N GLN A 103 14.13 2.85 -9.99
CA GLN A 103 15.52 2.46 -10.26
C GLN A 103 15.88 2.69 -11.74
N CYS A 104 14.96 2.39 -12.65
CA CYS A 104 15.11 2.63 -14.08
C CYS A 104 15.28 4.12 -14.38
N GLU A 105 14.39 4.97 -13.89
CA GLU A 105 14.45 6.43 -14.07
C GLU A 105 15.78 7.03 -13.59
N ILE A 106 16.25 6.60 -12.40
CA ILE A 106 17.54 7.04 -11.87
C ILE A 106 18.70 6.59 -12.76
N ALA A 107 18.69 5.32 -13.20
CA ALA A 107 19.73 4.79 -14.07
C ALA A 107 19.75 5.50 -15.43
N TYR A 108 18.57 5.68 -16.03
CA TYR A 108 18.39 6.33 -17.33
C TYR A 108 18.89 7.77 -17.28
N TYR A 109 18.48 8.55 -16.30
CA TYR A 109 18.92 9.94 -16.14
C TYR A 109 20.45 10.07 -15.99
N ASN A 110 21.07 9.16 -15.23
CA ASN A 110 22.53 9.14 -15.08
C ASN A 110 23.24 8.73 -16.37
N ALA A 111 22.71 7.73 -17.08
CA ALA A 111 23.27 7.24 -18.34
C ALA A 111 23.13 8.28 -19.46
N GLN A 112 22.02 9.01 -19.54
CA GLN A 112 21.80 10.05 -20.54
C GLN A 112 22.85 11.16 -20.49
N LYS A 113 23.33 11.51 -19.30
CA LYS A 113 24.43 12.49 -19.13
C LYS A 113 25.76 11.98 -19.69
N LYS A 114 26.02 10.68 -19.57
CA LYS A 114 27.27 10.05 -20.02
C LYS A 114 27.23 9.66 -21.50
N HIS A 115 26.07 9.19 -21.98
CA HIS A 115 25.89 8.52 -23.27
C HIS A 115 24.65 9.05 -24.03
N PRO A 116 24.56 10.35 -24.33
CA PRO A 116 23.34 10.95 -24.89
C PRO A 116 22.89 10.30 -26.22
N GLY A 117 23.83 9.79 -27.03
CA GLY A 117 23.54 9.14 -28.31
C GLY A 117 23.02 7.70 -28.22
N ALA A 118 23.11 7.05 -27.05
CA ALA A 118 22.70 5.66 -26.87
C ALA A 118 21.28 5.51 -26.28
N MET A 119 20.73 6.58 -25.71
CA MET A 119 19.51 6.48 -24.88
C MET A 119 18.23 6.26 -25.68
N GLY A 120 18.17 6.68 -26.96
CA GLY A 120 16.95 6.59 -27.76
C GLY A 120 16.41 5.17 -27.92
N LYS A 121 17.28 4.15 -27.95
CA LYS A 121 16.86 2.73 -28.01
C LYS A 121 16.56 2.12 -26.63
N ILE A 122 17.09 2.72 -25.56
CA ILE A 122 16.91 2.26 -24.18
C ILE A 122 15.58 2.79 -23.63
N ALA A 123 15.11 3.94 -24.11
CA ALA A 123 13.85 4.56 -23.68
C ALA A 123 12.61 3.72 -23.99
N ASP A 124 12.66 2.85 -25.01
CA ASP A 124 11.54 1.99 -25.42
C ASP A 124 11.59 0.59 -24.76
N MET A 125 12.54 0.34 -23.85
CA MET A 125 12.69 -0.94 -23.16
C MET A 125 11.88 -0.98 -21.86
N ASP A 126 11.44 -2.18 -21.47
CA ASP A 126 10.90 -2.41 -20.13
C ASP A 126 11.96 -2.11 -19.06
N ASP A 127 11.53 -1.70 -17.87
CA ASP A 127 12.43 -1.18 -16.82
C ASP A 127 13.61 -2.11 -16.49
N ALA A 128 13.36 -3.42 -16.40
CA ALA A 128 14.40 -4.40 -16.12
C ALA A 128 15.45 -4.47 -17.24
N ASP A 129 15.00 -4.44 -18.49
CA ASP A 129 15.87 -4.51 -19.67
C ASP A 129 16.63 -3.21 -19.88
N ALA A 130 15.97 -2.06 -19.65
CA ALA A 130 16.60 -0.74 -19.68
C ALA A 130 17.74 -0.67 -18.65
N ILE A 131 17.51 -1.12 -17.40
CA ILE A 131 18.54 -1.18 -16.36
C ILE A 131 19.70 -2.09 -16.78
N ALA A 132 19.41 -3.26 -17.36
CA ALA A 132 20.44 -4.19 -17.81
C ALA A 132 21.29 -3.60 -18.95
N ALA A 133 20.64 -2.97 -19.94
CA ALA A 133 21.30 -2.32 -21.07
C ALA A 133 22.21 -1.17 -20.63
N ILE A 134 21.75 -0.34 -19.68
CA ILE A 134 22.55 0.75 -19.11
C ILE A 134 23.80 0.22 -18.40
N LYS A 135 23.68 -0.86 -17.61
CA LYS A 135 24.84 -1.48 -16.94
C LYS A 135 25.88 -1.98 -17.95
N LEU A 136 25.44 -2.60 -19.04
CA LEU A 136 26.34 -3.07 -20.11
C LEU A 136 27.03 -1.89 -20.81
N LEU A 137 26.32 -0.80 -21.06
CA LEU A 137 26.87 0.41 -21.68
C LEU A 137 27.95 1.07 -20.80
N ASP A 138 27.68 1.21 -19.50
CA ASP A 138 28.64 1.75 -18.55
C ASP A 138 29.90 0.87 -18.44
N ALA A 139 29.74 -0.47 -18.39
CA ALA A 139 30.86 -1.41 -18.36
C ALA A 139 31.71 -1.36 -19.65
N ALA A 140 31.07 -1.27 -20.82
CA ALA A 140 31.78 -1.17 -22.10
C ALA A 140 32.60 0.13 -22.22
N THR A 141 32.11 1.22 -21.63
CA THR A 141 32.81 2.51 -21.64
C THR A 141 34.00 2.51 -20.69
N ALA A 142 33.83 1.98 -19.47
CA ALA A 142 34.92 1.85 -18.50
C ALA A 142 36.09 1.01 -19.03
N ASN A 143 35.82 -0.09 -19.75
CA ASN A 143 36.85 -0.92 -20.36
C ASN A 143 37.60 -0.21 -21.50
N LYS A 144 36.93 0.68 -22.24
CA LYS A 144 37.59 1.51 -23.26
C LYS A 144 38.55 2.52 -22.64
N GLU A 145 38.15 3.17 -21.54
CA GLU A 145 39.00 4.15 -20.84
C GLU A 145 40.22 3.49 -20.17
N ALA A 146 40.10 2.26 -19.68
CA ALA A 146 41.21 1.53 -19.06
C ALA A 146 42.24 0.94 -20.06
N SER A 147 41.91 0.93 -21.36
CA SER A 147 42.76 0.36 -22.42
C SER A 147 43.56 1.42 -23.19
N VAL A 148 43.51 2.68 -22.75
CA VAL A 148 44.21 3.85 -23.31
C VAL A 148 45.28 4.30 -22.34
#